data_AF-A0A959NDE9-F1
#
_entry.id   AF-A0A959NDE9-F1
#
_cell.length_a   1.000
_cell.length_b   1.000
_cell.length_c   1.000
_cell.angle_alpha   90.00
_cell.angle_beta   90.00
_cell.angle_gamma   90.00
#
_symmetry.space_group_name_H-M   'P 1'
#
loop_
_entity.id
_entity.type
_entity.pdbx_description
1 polymer ?
#
loop_
_entity_poly.entity_id
_entity_poly.type
_entity_poly.pdbx_seq_one_letter_code
_entity_poly.pdbx_strand_id
1 'polypeptide(L)' 'MCRVIYHPKYDLYNLGESHPFSPQRVQMVIELLKEWNLYSEPLLPTPIESEKLKEIHSEEYVD' A
#
# COMPACT_ATOMS: atom_id res chain seq x y z
N MET A 1 -17.76 5.63 10.84
CA MET A 1 -16.77 4.62 11.25
C MET A 1 -15.54 4.82 10.37
N CYS A 2 -14.35 4.95 10.95
CA CYS A 2 -13.10 5.06 10.18
C CYS A 2 -12.61 3.66 9.79
N ARG A 3 -12.05 3.49 8.58
CA ARG A 3 -11.48 2.23 8.11
C ARG A 3 -10.07 2.48 7.56
N VAL A 4 -9.19 1.51 7.78
CA VAL A 4 -7.84 1.47 7.19
C VAL A 4 -7.85 0.48 6.04
N ILE A 5 -7.18 0.82 4.94
CA ILE A 5 -6.89 -0.11 3.83
C ILE A 5 -5.40 -0.41 3.89
N TYR A 6 -5.05 -1.69 4.02
CA TYR A 6 -3.66 -2.10 4.18
C TYR A 6 -3.48 -3.56 3.77
N HIS A 7 -2.34 -3.88 3.14
CA HIS A 7 -1.89 -5.25 2.95
C HIS A 7 -0.46 -5.40 3.51
N PRO A 8 -0.17 -6.41 4.35
CA PRO A 8 1.17 -6.65 4.87
C PRO A 8 2.22 -7.04 3.81
N LYS A 9 1.82 -7.25 2.54
CA LYS A 9 2.74 -7.53 1.45
C LYS A 9 3.36 -6.26 0.87
N TYR A 10 2.91 -5.08 1.29
CA TYR A 10 3.55 -3.83 0.90
C TYR A 10 5.02 -3.77 1.33
N ASP A 11 5.40 -4.46 2.40
CA ASP A 11 6.79 -4.56 2.87
C ASP A 11 7.70 -5.40 1.95
N LEU A 12 7.11 -6.14 0.99
CA LEU A 12 7.86 -6.93 0.02
C LEU A 12 8.34 -6.10 -1.18
N TYR A 13 7.79 -4.89 -1.39
CA TYR A 13 8.28 -4.02 -2.45
C TYR A 13 9.65 -3.46 -2.07
N ASN A 14 10.62 -3.58 -2.97
CA ASN A 14 11.97 -3.05 -2.77
C ASN A 14 12.29 -2.08 -3.91
N LEU A 15 12.50 -0.81 -3.58
CA LEU A 15 12.83 0.25 -4.55
C LEU A 15 14.35 0.50 -4.64
N GLY A 16 15.16 -0.25 -3.90
CA GLY A 16 16.61 -0.09 -3.82
C GLY A 16 17.08 0.62 -2.55
N GLU A 17 18.31 0.34 -2.13
CA GLU A 17 18.87 0.76 -0.84
C GLU A 17 18.98 2.28 -0.66
N SER A 18 19.20 3.01 -1.75
CA SER A 18 19.33 4.48 -1.75
C SER A 18 18.04 5.21 -2.08
N HIS A 19 16.94 4.49 -2.35
CA HIS A 19 15.68 5.12 -2.74
C HIS A 19 15.02 5.76 -1.50
N PRO A 20 14.63 7.05 -1.56
CA PRO A 20 14.12 7.76 -0.38
C PRO A 20 12.73 7.28 0.06
N PHE A 21 11.96 6.69 -0.85
CA PHE A 21 10.69 6.06 -0.51
C PHE A 21 10.91 4.65 0.01
N SER A 22 10.46 4.39 1.24
CA SER A 22 10.44 3.08 1.87
C SER A 22 9.00 2.61 2.12
N PRO A 23 8.61 1.41 1.64
CA PRO A 23 7.31 0.81 1.93
C PRO A 23 7.08 0.52 3.43
N GLN A 24 8.16 0.30 4.18
CA GLN A 24 8.15 0.10 5.64
C GLN A 24 7.38 1.21 6.39
N ARG A 25 7.34 2.42 5.84
CA ARG A 25 6.58 3.53 6.42
C ARG A 25 5.11 3.20 6.66
N VAL A 26 4.51 2.37 5.81
CA VAL A 26 3.11 1.96 5.97
C VAL A 26 2.98 0.97 7.13
N GLN A 27 3.87 -0.02 7.23
CA GLN A 27 3.93 -0.94 8.37
C GLN A 27 4.12 -0.20 9.69
N MET A 28 5.01 0.79 9.75
CA MET A 28 5.26 1.60 10.95
C MET A 28 3.98 2.29 11.45
N VAL A 29 3.12 2.78 10.55
CA VAL A 29 1.83 3.38 10.95
C VAL A 29 0.89 2.33 11.53
N ILE A 30 0.82 1.12 10.94
CA ILE A 30 0.00 0.03 11.47
C ILE A 30 0.46 -0.39 12.87
N GLU A 31 1.77 -0.48 13.09
CA GLU A 31 2.36 -0.78 14.40
C GLU A 31 2.04 0.32 15.42
N LEU A 32 2.19 1.60 15.04
CA LEU A 32 1.83 2.72 15.90
C LEU A 32 0.36 2.69 16.33
N LEU A 33 -0.56 2.37 15.42
CA LEU A 33 -1.98 2.24 15.73
C LEU A 33 -2.25 1.10 16.72
N LYS A 34 -1.53 -0.02 16.61
CA LYS A 34 -1.62 -1.13 17.58
C LYS A 34 -1.17 -0.68 18.95
N GLU A 35 -0.02 -0.02 19.05
CA GLU A 35 0.51 0.44 20.34
C GLU A 35 -0.37 1.47 21.03
N TRP A 36 -1.08 2.30 20.27
CA TRP A 36 -2.01 3.29 20.82
C TRP A 36 -3.40 2.73 21.12
N ASN A 37 -3.63 1.42 20.93
CA ASN A 37 -4.95 0.80 21.03
C ASN A 37 -6.00 1.45 20.10
N LEU A 38 -5.55 1.99 18.97
CA LEU A 38 -6.39 2.57 17.92
C LEU A 38 -6.51 1.65 16.70
N TYR A 39 -5.86 0.49 16.74
CA TYR A 39 -5.89 -0.47 15.65
C TYR A 39 -7.30 -1.01 15.42
N SER A 40 -7.71 -0.96 14.15
CA SER A 40 -8.89 -1.65 13.63
C SER A 40 -8.46 -2.56 12.50
N GLU A 41 -9.04 -3.76 12.41
CA GLU A 41 -8.71 -4.71 11.34
C GLU A 41 -8.83 -4.05 9.96
N PRO A 42 -7.73 -3.97 9.18
CA PRO A 42 -7.74 -3.31 7.89
C PRO A 42 -8.59 -4.06 6.87
N LEU A 43 -9.11 -3.30 5.91
CA LEU A 43 -9.61 -3.86 4.67
C LEU A 43 -8.44 -4.24 3.78
N LEU A 44 -8.45 -5.46 3.25
CA LEU A 44 -7.50 -5.86 2.23
C LEU A 44 -7.84 -5.15 0.92
N PRO A 45 -6.89 -4.46 0.28
CA PRO A 45 -7.08 -3.87 -1.03
C PRO A 45 -7.18 -4.97 -2.10
N THR A 46 -8.02 -4.74 -3.09
CA THR A 46 -8.06 -5.55 -4.31
C THR A 46 -7.09 -4.95 -5.32
N PRO A 47 -6.11 -5.71 -5.86
CA PRO A 47 -5.32 -5.27 -7.00
C PRO A 47 -6.23 -4.86 -8.16
N ILE A 48 -5.83 -3.82 -8.88
CA ILE A 48 -6.60 -3.30 -10.01
C ILE A 48 -6.13 -3.96 -11.30
N GLU A 49 -7.07 -4.28 -12.19
CA GLU A 49 -6.77 -4.86 -13.50
C GLU A 49 -6.09 -3.82 -14.41
N SER A 50 -5.25 -4.29 -15.34
CA SER A 50 -4.49 -3.43 -16.26
C SER A 50 -5.41 -2.54 -17.11
N GLU A 51 -6.53 -3.09 -17.60
CA GLU A 51 -7.54 -2.37 -18.38
C GLU A 51 -8.08 -1.15 -17.65
N LYS A 52 -8.18 -1.23 -16.32
CA LYS A 52 -8.68 -0.14 -15.49
C LYS A 52 -7.62 0.94 -15.26
N LEU A 53 -6.34 0.59 -15.23
CA LEU A 53 -5.23 1.56 -15.22
C LEU A 53 -5.18 2.36 -16.54
N LYS A 54 -5.47 1.70 -17.66
CA LYS A 54 -5.48 2.28 -19.02
C LYS A 54 -6.61 3.32 -19.25
N GLU A 55 -7.55 3.48 -18.32
CA GLU A 55 -8.55 4.57 -18.38
C GLU A 55 -7.92 5.97 -18.23
N ILE A 56 -6.75 6.06 -17.57
CA ILE A 56 -6.03 7.31 -17.32
C ILE A 56 -4.62 7.25 -17.91
N HIS A 57 -3.95 6.10 -17.81
CA HIS A 57 -2.58 5.91 -18.27
C HIS A 57 -2.55 5.42 -19.72
N SER A 58 -1.51 5.80 -20.48
CA SER A 58 -1.29 5.23 -21.80
C SER A 58 -0.96 3.74 -21.71
N GLU A 59 -1.36 2.98 -22.71
CA GLU A 59 -1.04 1.55 -22.82
C GLU A 59 0.48 1.30 -22.73
N GLU A 60 1.27 2.07 -23.47
CA GLU A 60 2.76 2.01 -23.46
C GLU A 60 3.38 2.22 -22.07
N TYR A 61 2.72 2.96 -21.17
CA TYR A 61 3.24 3.18 -19.82
C TYR A 61 2.91 2.04 -18.86
N VAL A 62 1.79 1.34 -19.10
CA VAL A 62 1.28 0.29 -18.21
C VAL A 62 1.85 -1.09 -18.56
N ASP A 63 2.03 -1.38 -19.85
CA ASP A 63 2.55 -2.65 -20.36
C ASP A 63 4.09 -2.74 -20.28
#